data_AF-A0A6G0PZ24-F1
#
_entry.id   AF-A0A6G0PZ24-F1
#
_cell.length_a   1.000
_cell.length_b   1.000
_cell.length_c   1.000
_cell.angle_alpha   90.00
_cell.angle_beta   90.00
_cell.angle_gamma   90.00
#
_symmetry.space_group_name_H-M   'P 1'
#
loop_
_entity.id
_entity.type
_entity.pdbx_description
1 polymer ?
#
loop_
_entity_poly.entity_id
_entity_poly.type
_entity_poly.pdbx_seq_one_letter_code
_entity_poly.pdbx_strand_id
1 'polypeptide(L)'
;MGSDINPWSDTTIVILKATAPVVKEHGTEITSNMYRIMFSEFPEVKNLFNMSHHRVAGATKGGAAPGVSRQASALANAVIGFAANCDRLSNLGDAVPRMVHKHVSLDIRAEHYPIVGGCLLRAIKIVLGDAATDEIIDAWKEAYWFLADLLIQAEGNLRTEFENMPGGWAGFRKLRV
;
A
#
# COMPACT_ATOMS: atom_id res chain seq x y z
N MET A 1 -21.34 -16.18 12.44
CA MET A 1 -21.41 -14.72 12.64
C MET A 1 -19.98 -14.23 12.72
N GLY A 2 -19.42 -13.68 11.64
CA GLY A 2 -18.12 -13.03 11.70
C GLY A 2 -18.31 -11.71 12.42
N SER A 3 -17.77 -11.58 13.62
CA SER A 3 -17.65 -10.27 14.26
C SER A 3 -16.69 -9.47 13.39
N ASP A 4 -17.23 -8.50 12.65
CA ASP A 4 -16.41 -7.45 12.03
C ASP A 4 -15.65 -6.77 13.18
N ILE A 5 -14.38 -7.14 13.36
CA ILE A 5 -13.49 -6.46 14.31
C ILE A 5 -13.30 -5.08 13.71
N ASN A 6 -14.06 -4.12 14.22
CA ASN A 6 -13.81 -2.72 13.97
C ASN A 6 -12.80 -2.23 15.02
N PRO A 7 -11.53 -2.08 14.67
CA PRO A 7 -10.48 -1.66 15.59
C PRO A 7 -10.53 -0.14 15.90
N TRP A 8 -11.35 0.63 15.19
CA TRP A 8 -11.29 2.09 15.23
C TRP A 8 -12.48 2.73 15.95
N SER A 9 -12.26 3.96 16.40
CA SER A 9 -13.32 4.82 16.90
C SER A 9 -14.35 5.12 15.80
N ASP A 10 -15.59 5.40 16.20
CA ASP A 10 -16.64 5.87 15.29
C ASP A 10 -16.21 7.13 14.53
N THR A 11 -15.40 7.98 15.17
CA THR A 11 -14.87 9.22 14.57
C THR A 11 -13.88 8.91 13.44
N THR A 12 -12.93 7.99 13.66
CA THR A 12 -11.98 7.53 12.63
C THR A 12 -12.72 6.98 11.41
N ILE A 13 -13.76 6.17 11.62
CA ILE A 13 -14.56 5.61 10.50
C ILE A 13 -15.27 6.71 9.72
N VAL A 14 -15.89 7.67 10.40
CA VAL A 14 -16.59 8.79 9.75
C VAL A 14 -15.61 9.58 8.89
N ILE A 15 -14.41 9.89 9.42
CA ILE A 15 -13.37 10.62 8.70
C ILE A 15 -12.91 9.85 7.47
N LEU A 16 -12.58 8.56 7.62
CA LEU A 16 -12.13 7.72 6.50
C LEU A 16 -13.19 7.64 5.40
N LYS A 17 -14.45 7.39 5.77
CA LYS A 17 -15.55 7.33 4.79
C LYS A 17 -15.82 8.66 4.10
N ALA A 18 -15.74 9.77 4.83
CA ALA A 18 -15.96 11.10 4.27
C ALA A 18 -14.83 11.52 3.31
N THR A 19 -13.59 11.12 3.59
CA THR A 19 -12.41 11.54 2.82
C THR A 19 -12.00 10.55 1.74
N ALA A 20 -12.40 9.27 1.82
CA ALA A 20 -12.08 8.24 0.83
C ALA A 20 -12.49 8.60 -0.62
N PRO A 21 -13.66 9.21 -0.89
CA PRO A 21 -14.00 9.64 -2.25
C PRO A 21 -13.03 10.67 -2.83
N VAL A 22 -12.61 11.64 -2.02
CA VAL A 22 -11.64 12.69 -2.45
C VAL A 22 -10.28 12.06 -2.69
N VAL A 23 -9.79 11.23 -1.78
CA VAL A 23 -8.51 10.51 -1.96
C VAL A 23 -8.56 9.60 -3.20
N LYS A 24 -9.71 8.98 -3.49
CA LYS A 24 -9.93 8.19 -4.71
C LYS A 24 -9.87 9.04 -5.98
N GLU A 25 -10.51 10.20 -5.99
CA GLU A 25 -10.48 11.15 -7.11
C GLU A 25 -9.04 11.58 -7.43
N HIS A 26 -8.24 11.84 -6.39
CA HIS A 26 -6.84 12.24 -6.50
C HIS A 26 -5.83 11.07 -6.52
N GLY A 27 -6.28 9.82 -6.61
CA GLY A 27 -5.42 8.65 -6.40
C GLY A 27 -4.20 8.57 -7.33
N THR A 28 -4.34 9.01 -8.59
CA THR A 28 -3.21 9.05 -9.54
C THR A 28 -2.16 10.08 -9.14
N GLU A 29 -2.58 11.24 -8.64
CA GLU A 29 -1.65 12.29 -8.23
C GLU A 29 -0.95 11.95 -6.91
N ILE A 30 -1.69 11.37 -5.97
CA ILE A 30 -1.18 10.88 -4.69
C ILE A 30 -0.14 9.79 -4.92
N THR A 31 -0.43 8.79 -5.75
CA THR A 31 0.55 7.75 -6.10
C THR A 31 1.80 8.33 -6.75
N SER A 32 1.62 9.26 -7.67
CA SER A 32 2.74 9.92 -8.35
C SER A 32 3.68 10.61 -7.35
N ASN A 33 3.11 11.38 -6.42
CA ASN A 33 3.89 12.04 -5.37
C ASN A 33 4.54 11.04 -4.41
N MET A 34 3.81 10.00 -4.01
CA MET A 34 4.33 8.94 -3.13
C MET A 34 5.58 8.28 -3.74
N TYR A 35 5.53 7.86 -5.01
CA TYR A 35 6.68 7.24 -5.68
C TYR A 35 7.85 8.21 -5.86
N ARG A 36 7.56 9.47 -6.20
CA ARG A 36 8.58 10.50 -6.33
C ARG A 36 9.34 10.71 -5.01
N ILE A 37 8.62 10.83 -3.90
CA ILE A 37 9.20 10.97 -2.56
C ILE A 37 9.99 9.71 -2.22
N MET A 38 9.36 8.54 -2.32
CA MET A 38 9.95 7.27 -1.93
C MET A 38 11.25 6.97 -2.67
N PHE A 39 11.29 7.13 -3.99
CA PHE A 39 12.49 6.86 -4.77
C PHE A 39 13.57 7.94 -4.69
N SER A 40 13.21 9.14 -4.25
CA SER A 40 14.19 10.20 -3.98
C SER A 40 14.86 10.01 -2.63
N GLU A 41 14.09 9.66 -1.60
CA GLU A 41 14.55 9.64 -0.21
C GLU A 41 14.99 8.24 0.25
N PHE A 42 14.43 7.19 -0.33
CA PHE A 42 14.69 5.78 0.01
C PHE A 42 15.14 5.01 -1.26
N PRO A 43 16.30 5.33 -1.85
CA PRO A 43 16.75 4.68 -3.08
C PRO A 43 16.92 3.16 -2.94
N GLU A 44 17.14 2.64 -1.73
CA GLU A 44 17.26 1.22 -1.40
C GLU A 44 16.00 0.42 -1.74
N VAL A 45 14.81 1.02 -1.65
CA VAL A 45 13.56 0.30 -1.94
C VAL A 45 13.31 0.15 -3.44
N LYS A 46 14.04 0.85 -4.31
CA LYS A 46 13.86 0.78 -5.78
C LYS A 46 13.95 -0.64 -6.32
N ASN A 47 14.83 -1.47 -5.73
CA ASN A 47 15.04 -2.85 -6.16
C ASN A 47 13.85 -3.78 -5.84
N LEU A 48 12.95 -3.36 -4.94
CA LEU A 48 11.72 -4.07 -4.60
C LEU A 48 10.60 -3.79 -5.60
N PHE A 49 10.75 -2.74 -6.43
CA PHE A 49 9.79 -2.35 -7.44
C PHE A 49 10.27 -2.75 -8.84
N ASN A 50 9.32 -3.10 -9.71
CA ASN A 50 9.63 -3.34 -11.11
C ASN A 50 9.82 -2.00 -11.84
N MET A 51 11.08 -1.54 -11.89
CA MET A 51 11.46 -0.27 -12.53
C MET A 51 11.16 -0.22 -14.04
N SER A 52 11.08 -1.36 -14.73
CA SER A 52 10.70 -1.43 -16.15
C SER A 52 9.27 -0.99 -16.39
N HIS A 53 8.38 -1.18 -15.40
CA HIS A 53 7.01 -0.69 -15.48
C HIS A 53 6.89 0.82 -15.20
N HIS A 54 7.92 1.48 -14.66
CA HIS A 54 7.98 2.92 -14.41
C HIS A 54 8.52 3.73 -15.60
N ARG A 55 8.95 3.06 -16.68
CA ARG A 55 9.37 3.71 -17.93
C ARG A 55 8.16 3.87 -18.85
N VAL A 56 7.55 5.06 -18.86
CA VAL A 56 6.64 5.44 -19.96
C VAL A 56 7.43 6.29 -20.94
N ALA A 57 7.61 5.78 -22.16
CA ALA A 57 7.97 6.60 -23.31
C ALA A 57 6.74 7.41 -23.74
N GLY A 58 6.87 8.74 -23.82
CA GLY A 58 5.84 9.63 -24.35
C GLY A 58 4.76 10.03 -23.35
N ALA A 59 5.05 11.05 -22.53
CA ALA A 59 4.02 11.81 -21.84
C ALA A 59 3.16 12.54 -22.89
N THR A 60 1.94 12.09 -23.13
CA THR A 60 0.97 12.82 -23.96
C THR A 60 0.07 13.70 -23.08
N LYS A 61 -0.22 14.90 -23.59
CA LYS A 61 -1.13 15.91 -23.02
C LYS A 61 -2.35 15.26 -22.33
N GLY A 62 -2.43 15.41 -21.02
CA GLY A 62 -3.65 15.14 -20.24
C GLY A 62 -3.59 14.05 -19.17
N GLY A 63 -2.48 13.36 -18.91
CA GLY A 63 -2.49 12.28 -17.90
C GLY A 63 -1.11 11.89 -17.36
N ALA A 64 -1.01 11.95 -16.02
CA ALA A 64 0.07 11.51 -15.12
C ALA A 64 1.49 12.06 -15.38
N ALA A 65 2.18 12.43 -14.30
CA ALA A 65 3.57 12.86 -14.35
C ALA A 65 4.47 11.77 -14.97
N PRO A 66 5.55 12.15 -15.69
CA PRO A 66 6.52 11.19 -16.21
C PRO A 66 7.03 10.29 -15.08
N GLY A 67 6.91 8.96 -15.24
CA GLY A 67 7.39 7.98 -14.25
C GLY A 67 6.31 7.17 -13.52
N VAL A 68 5.02 7.35 -13.85
CA VAL A 68 3.94 6.67 -13.15
C VAL A 68 3.40 5.50 -13.97
N SER A 69 3.78 4.31 -13.51
CA SER A 69 3.39 3.01 -14.04
C SER A 69 1.91 2.70 -13.83
N ARG A 70 1.28 1.91 -14.72
CA ARG A 70 -0.02 1.24 -14.49
C ARG A 70 -0.05 0.36 -13.22
N GLN A 71 1.10 -0.07 -12.70
CA GLN A 71 1.22 -0.81 -11.43
C GLN A 71 1.29 0.06 -10.18
N ALA A 72 1.72 1.32 -10.31
CA ALA A 72 1.74 2.29 -9.21
C ALA A 72 0.32 2.50 -8.61
N SER A 73 -0.69 2.37 -9.47
CA SER A 73 -2.10 2.45 -9.10
C SER A 73 -2.56 1.30 -8.19
N ALA A 74 -1.92 0.13 -8.20
CA ALA A 74 -2.42 -1.04 -7.46
C ALA A 74 -2.33 -0.86 -5.94
N LEU A 75 -1.20 -0.30 -5.44
CA LEU A 75 -1.01 -0.05 -4.01
C LEU A 75 -1.99 1.00 -3.48
N ALA A 76 -2.10 2.15 -4.14
CA ALA A 76 -3.06 3.16 -3.68
C ALA A 76 -4.49 2.71 -3.86
N ASN A 77 -4.85 1.99 -4.94
CA ASN A 77 -6.19 1.42 -5.06
C ASN A 77 -6.49 0.43 -3.94
N ALA A 78 -5.50 -0.31 -3.44
CA ALA A 78 -5.66 -1.19 -2.29
C ALA A 78 -5.90 -0.38 -1.00
N VAL A 79 -5.10 0.66 -0.72
CA VAL A 79 -5.27 1.48 0.50
C VAL A 79 -6.54 2.32 0.45
N ILE A 80 -6.88 2.91 -0.71
CA ILE A 80 -8.12 3.65 -0.95
C ILE A 80 -9.33 2.72 -0.86
N GLY A 81 -9.24 1.54 -1.49
CA GLY A 81 -10.28 0.53 -1.44
C GLY A 81 -10.50 0.01 -0.01
N PHE A 82 -9.42 -0.14 0.75
CA PHE A 82 -9.46 -0.47 2.17
C PHE A 82 -10.13 0.63 2.98
N ALA A 83 -9.71 1.89 2.85
CA ALA A 83 -10.31 3.01 3.57
C ALA A 83 -11.79 3.20 3.25
N ALA A 84 -12.20 2.98 1.99
CA ALA A 84 -13.60 3.05 1.58
C ALA A 84 -14.46 1.89 2.12
N ASN A 85 -13.85 0.77 2.51
CA ASN A 85 -14.51 -0.43 3.04
C ASN A 85 -14.00 -0.77 4.44
N CYS A 86 -13.58 0.23 5.19
CA CYS A 86 -12.85 0.04 6.43
C CYS A 86 -13.67 -0.80 7.43
N ASP A 87 -14.99 -0.58 7.48
CA ASP A 87 -15.95 -1.31 8.32
C ASP A 87 -16.44 -2.64 7.73
N ARG A 88 -15.94 -3.02 6.55
CA ARG A 88 -16.34 -4.24 5.83
C ARG A 88 -15.14 -4.92 5.19
N LEU A 89 -14.22 -5.41 6.03
CA LEU A 89 -13.01 -6.12 5.59
C LEU A 89 -13.32 -7.35 4.73
N SER A 90 -14.49 -7.97 4.92
CA SER A 90 -14.99 -9.05 4.08
C SER A 90 -15.09 -8.68 2.58
N ASN A 91 -15.26 -7.40 2.25
CA ASN A 91 -15.29 -6.90 0.86
C ASN A 91 -13.92 -6.99 0.17
N LEU A 92 -12.83 -7.18 0.92
CA LEU A 92 -11.50 -7.32 0.33
C LEU A 92 -11.32 -8.68 -0.36
N GLY A 93 -12.15 -9.68 -0.03
CA GLY A 93 -12.16 -11.01 -0.66
C GLY A 93 -10.75 -11.57 -0.88
N ASP A 94 -10.48 -12.01 -2.11
CA ASP A 94 -9.19 -12.60 -2.50
C ASP A 94 -8.06 -11.57 -2.71
N ALA A 95 -8.31 -10.27 -2.54
CA ALA A 95 -7.28 -9.26 -2.74
C ALA A 95 -6.15 -9.38 -1.71
N VAL A 96 -6.49 -9.61 -0.43
CA VAL A 96 -5.51 -9.73 0.66
C VAL A 96 -4.61 -10.95 0.47
N PRO A 97 -5.12 -12.18 0.26
CA PRO A 97 -4.26 -13.33 -0.04
C PRO A 97 -3.33 -13.10 -1.24
N ARG A 98 -3.83 -12.51 -2.33
CA ARG A 98 -2.99 -12.18 -3.50
C ARG A 98 -1.88 -11.19 -3.17
N MET A 99 -2.16 -10.18 -2.37
CA MET A 99 -1.15 -9.21 -1.91
C MET A 99 -0.09 -9.90 -1.05
N VAL A 100 -0.50 -10.72 -0.09
CA VAL A 100 0.41 -11.48 0.80
C VAL A 100 1.37 -12.36 -0.03
N HIS A 101 0.85 -13.17 -0.95
CA HIS A 101 1.69 -14.00 -1.83
C HIS A 101 2.66 -13.16 -2.67
N LYS A 102 2.19 -12.02 -3.19
CA LYS A 102 3.03 -11.12 -3.99
C LYS A 102 4.14 -10.50 -3.14
N HIS A 103 3.85 -10.05 -1.93
CA HIS A 103 4.82 -9.47 -1.00
C HIS A 103 5.88 -10.48 -0.57
N VAL A 104 5.48 -11.72 -0.25
CA VAL A 104 6.41 -12.80 0.06
C VAL A 104 7.31 -13.11 -1.14
N SER A 105 6.77 -13.13 -2.38
CA SER A 105 7.57 -13.37 -3.59
C SER A 105 8.62 -12.28 -3.89
N LEU A 106 8.39 -11.06 -3.40
CA LEU A 106 9.28 -9.91 -3.57
C LEU A 106 10.20 -9.68 -2.36
N ASP A 107 10.13 -10.58 -1.38
CA ASP A 107 10.80 -10.46 -0.09
C ASP A 107 10.56 -9.11 0.62
N ILE A 108 9.32 -8.60 0.54
CA ILE A 108 8.92 -7.44 1.35
C ILE A 108 9.03 -7.81 2.84
N ARG A 109 9.43 -6.87 3.70
CA ARG A 109 9.64 -7.09 5.14
C ARG A 109 8.91 -6.01 5.93
N ALA A 110 8.72 -6.24 7.23
CA ALA A 110 8.08 -5.28 8.13
C ALA A 110 8.75 -3.90 8.09
N GLU A 111 10.08 -3.86 7.96
CA GLU A 111 10.87 -2.61 7.84
C GLU A 111 10.54 -1.76 6.60
N HIS A 112 9.95 -2.34 5.55
CA HIS A 112 9.55 -1.59 4.36
C HIS A 112 8.23 -0.81 4.55
N TYR A 113 7.37 -1.24 5.47
CA TYR A 113 6.06 -0.62 5.70
C TYR A 113 6.17 0.84 6.19
N PRO A 114 7.00 1.19 7.20
CA PRO A 114 7.19 2.58 7.61
C PRO A 114 7.54 3.53 6.44
N ILE A 115 8.35 3.07 5.49
CA ILE A 115 8.77 3.85 4.31
C ILE A 115 7.56 4.16 3.43
N VAL A 116 6.81 3.12 3.06
CA VAL A 116 5.63 3.25 2.19
C VAL A 116 4.55 4.11 2.86
N GLY A 117 4.24 3.83 4.14
CA GLY A 117 3.23 4.58 4.90
C GLY A 117 3.58 6.06 5.04
N GLY A 118 4.83 6.37 5.39
CA GLY A 118 5.30 7.76 5.51
C GLY A 118 5.22 8.51 4.18
N CYS A 119 5.64 7.89 3.07
CA CYS A 119 5.53 8.49 1.74
C CYS A 119 4.08 8.70 1.31
N LEU A 120 3.19 7.75 1.62
CA LEU A 120 1.77 7.83 1.26
C LEU A 120 1.06 8.98 2.01
N LEU A 121 1.21 9.05 3.34
CA LEU A 121 0.59 10.08 4.15
C LEU A 121 1.07 11.49 3.75
N ARG A 122 2.37 11.63 3.46
CA ARG A 122 2.93 12.88 2.92
C ARG A 122 2.34 13.22 1.55
N ALA A 123 2.17 12.25 0.67
CA ALA A 123 1.57 12.47 -0.64
C ALA A 123 0.09 12.88 -0.54
N ILE A 124 -0.68 12.28 0.37
CA ILE A 124 -2.06 12.70 0.68
C ILE A 124 -2.05 14.16 1.14
N LYS A 125 -1.19 14.51 2.11
CA LYS A 125 -1.08 15.89 2.62
C LYS A 125 -0.72 16.91 1.55
N ILE A 126 0.19 16.55 0.63
CA ILE A 126 0.58 17.43 -0.50
C ILE A 126 -0.60 17.68 -1.44
N VAL A 127 -1.36 16.64 -1.78
CA VAL A 127 -2.41 16.74 -2.81
C VAL A 127 -3.68 17.38 -2.26
N LEU A 128 -4.05 17.08 -1.01
CA LEU A 128 -5.23 17.66 -0.37
C LEU A 128 -4.96 19.06 0.22
N GLY A 129 -3.69 19.46 0.41
CA GLY A 129 -3.32 20.77 0.94
C GLY A 129 -3.97 21.05 2.28
N ASP A 130 -4.60 22.22 2.42
CA ASP A 130 -5.27 22.65 3.65
C ASP A 130 -6.46 21.75 4.05
N ALA A 131 -7.00 20.97 3.11
CA ALA A 131 -8.06 20.00 3.41
C ALA A 131 -7.55 18.75 4.13
N ALA A 132 -6.24 18.49 4.12
CA ALA A 132 -5.61 17.42 4.90
C ALA A 132 -5.28 17.90 6.32
N THR A 133 -6.32 18.10 7.13
CA THR A 133 -6.16 18.42 8.56
C THR A 133 -5.40 17.31 9.28
N ASP A 134 -4.81 17.62 10.44
CA ASP A 134 -4.05 16.63 11.20
C ASP A 134 -4.94 15.45 11.64
N GLU A 135 -6.21 15.72 11.98
CA GLU A 135 -7.20 14.69 12.31
C GLU A 135 -7.47 13.73 11.13
N ILE A 136 -7.53 14.25 9.90
CA ILE A 136 -7.66 13.43 8.70
C ILE A 136 -6.40 12.57 8.51
N ILE A 137 -5.21 13.17 8.59
CA ILE A 137 -3.96 12.44 8.40
C ILE A 137 -3.78 11.35 9.46
N ASP A 138 -4.15 11.61 10.71
CA ASP A 138 -4.09 10.62 11.79
C ASP A 138 -5.07 9.47 11.56
N ALA A 139 -6.30 9.73 11.11
CA ALA A 139 -7.24 8.67 10.74
C ALA A 139 -6.71 7.79 9.60
N TRP A 140 -6.12 8.39 8.56
CA TRP A 140 -5.50 7.64 7.46
C TRP A 140 -4.26 6.86 7.92
N LYS A 141 -3.51 7.38 8.88
CA LYS A 141 -2.37 6.69 9.50
C LYS A 141 -2.81 5.46 10.28
N GLU A 142 -3.87 5.58 11.07
CA GLU A 142 -4.48 4.44 11.79
C GLU A 142 -4.96 3.36 10.83
N ALA A 143 -5.65 3.76 9.76
CA ALA A 143 -6.12 2.83 8.72
C ALA A 143 -4.97 2.12 8.03
N TYR A 144 -3.92 2.86 7.67
CA TYR A 144 -2.71 2.30 7.06
C TYR A 144 -2.06 1.25 7.95
N TRP A 145 -1.81 1.58 9.22
CA TRP A 145 -1.12 0.68 10.14
C TRP A 145 -1.94 -0.57 10.46
N PHE A 146 -3.26 -0.44 10.58
CA PHE A 146 -4.10 -1.62 10.76
C PHE A 146 -3.99 -2.59 9.58
N LEU A 147 -4.05 -2.11 8.33
CA LEU A 147 -3.86 -2.97 7.16
C LEU A 147 -2.42 -3.52 7.09
N ALA A 148 -1.43 -2.69 7.41
CA ALA A 148 -0.02 -3.09 7.43
C ALA A 148 0.21 -4.25 8.40
N ASP A 149 -0.32 -4.16 9.63
CA ASP A 149 -0.15 -5.18 10.66
C ASP A 149 -0.80 -6.51 10.27
N LEU A 150 -1.98 -6.46 9.62
CA LEU A 150 -2.63 -7.66 9.07
C LEU A 150 -1.77 -8.33 8.00
N LEU A 151 -1.22 -7.54 7.07
CA LEU A 151 -0.37 -8.05 5.99
C LEU A 151 0.96 -8.60 6.54
N ILE A 152 1.61 -7.87 7.45
CA ILE A 152 2.87 -8.29 8.10
C ILE A 152 2.70 -9.65 8.77
N GLN A 153 1.62 -9.83 9.54
CA GLN A 153 1.32 -11.09 10.20
C GLN A 153 1.05 -12.22 9.19
N ALA A 154 0.18 -11.99 8.21
CA ALA A 154 -0.16 -12.98 7.21
C ALA A 154 1.04 -13.41 6.36
N GLU A 155 1.90 -12.47 5.97
CA GLU A 155 3.13 -12.76 5.25
C GLU A 155 4.16 -13.49 6.12
N GLY A 156 4.26 -13.14 7.41
CA GLY A 156 5.13 -13.85 8.36
C GLY A 156 4.75 -15.32 8.50
N ASN A 157 3.45 -15.59 8.58
CA ASN A 157 2.90 -16.95 8.61
C ASN A 157 3.21 -17.69 7.30
N LEU A 158 2.98 -17.06 6.15
CA LEU A 158 3.24 -17.67 4.84
C LEU A 158 4.74 -17.96 4.61
N ARG A 159 5.64 -17.07 5.04
CA ARG A 159 7.10 -17.32 5.00
C ARG A 159 7.47 -18.53 5.86
N THR A 160 6.94 -18.60 7.08
CA THR A 160 7.13 -19.74 7.99
C THR A 160 6.62 -21.05 7.39
N GLU A 161 5.45 -21.00 6.73
CA GLU A 161 4.89 -22.16 6.03
C GLU A 161 5.83 -22.65 4.92
N PHE A 162 6.27 -21.74 4.04
CA PHE A 162 7.21 -22.08 2.97
C PHE A 162 8.54 -22.62 3.48
N GLU A 163 9.07 -22.09 4.58
CA GLU A 163 10.31 -22.58 5.18
C GLU A 163 10.17 -24.01 5.73
N ASN A 164 9.01 -24.34 6.31
CA ASN A 164 8.75 -25.65 6.91
C ASN A 164 8.39 -26.76 5.90
N MET A 165 8.11 -26.42 4.64
CA MET A 165 7.84 -27.42 3.60
C MET A 165 9.11 -28.22 3.25
N PRO A 166 9.00 -29.52 2.89
CA PRO A 166 10.14 -30.30 2.41
C PRO A 166 10.84 -29.62 1.22
N GLY A 167 12.09 -29.22 1.42
CA GLY A 167 12.89 -28.50 0.41
C GLY A 167 12.55 -27.01 0.26
N GLY A 168 11.71 -26.47 1.14
CA GLY A 168 11.29 -25.08 1.21
C GLY A 168 12.35 -24.12 1.75
N TRP A 169 12.09 -22.82 1.64
CA TRP A 169 12.95 -21.74 2.14
C TRP A 169 12.16 -20.43 2.27
N ALA A 170 12.66 -19.51 3.09
CA ALA A 170 12.20 -18.12 3.14
C ALA A 170 13.22 -17.18 2.46
N GLY A 171 12.73 -16.18 1.72
CA GLY A 171 13.58 -15.23 0.99
C GLY A 171 14.20 -15.82 -0.28
N PHE A 172 15.46 -15.48 -0.55
CA PHE A 172 16.14 -15.90 -1.78
C PHE A 172 16.97 -17.17 -1.59
N ARG A 173 16.83 -18.11 -2.55
CA ARG A 173 17.67 -19.32 -2.64
C ARG A 173 18.55 -19.27 -3.88
N LYS A 174 19.84 -19.51 -3.70
CA LYS A 174 20.79 -19.62 -4.81
C LYS A 174 20.53 -20.92 -5.59
N LEU A 175 20.29 -20.80 -6.89
CA LEU A 175 20.17 -21.93 -7.82
C LEU A 175 21.36 -21.92 -8.78
N ARG A 176 21.74 -23.10 -9.29
CA ARG A 176 22.71 -23.25 -10.39
C ARG A 176 21.96 -23.60 -11.67
N VAL A 177 22.36 -22.97 -12.76
CA VAL A 177 21.92 -23.28 -14.14
C VAL A 177 22.87 -24.32 -14.73
#